data_AF-A0A953XEQ5-F1
#
_entry.id   AF-A0A953XEQ5-F1
#
_cell.length_a   1.000
_cell.length_b   1.000
_cell.length_c   1.000
_cell.angle_alpha   90.00
_cell.angle_beta   90.00
_cell.angle_gamma   90.00
#
_symmetry.space_group_name_H-M   'P 1'
#
loop_
_entity.id
_entity.type
_entity.pdbx_description
1 polymer ?
#
loop_
_entity_poly.entity_id
_entity_poly.type
_entity_poly.pdbx_seq_one_letter_code
_entity_poly.pdbx_strand_id
1 'polypeptide(L)'
;MSLDRAEILVLLDKLGAESDADALAAARTLSQAISEADLSWDDLLLPPDMDDPPSFEDVAGYPEDDEDGVYDEDADEVADTGELGDLGEDHARLKRILDISTLSAETREDLIELEDALRQGEFTLSDRRYLIALEDRLR
;
A
#
# COMPACT_ATOMS: atom_id res chain seq x y z
N MET A 1 -28.51 0.23 -10.86
CA MET A 1 -28.26 1.69 -10.70
C MET A 1 -26.78 1.89 -10.99
N SER A 2 -26.41 2.95 -11.71
CA SER A 2 -24.99 3.24 -11.95
C SER A 2 -24.39 3.84 -10.67
N LEU A 3 -23.21 3.38 -10.27
CA LEU A 3 -22.46 3.94 -9.16
C LEU A 3 -22.02 5.37 -9.52
N ASP A 4 -22.29 6.36 -8.67
CA ASP A 4 -21.89 7.76 -8.92
C ASP A 4 -20.44 7.97 -8.50
N ARG A 5 -19.58 8.29 -9.47
CA ARG A 5 -18.14 8.48 -9.25
C ARG A 5 -17.84 9.56 -8.22
N ALA A 6 -18.63 10.64 -8.17
CA ALA A 6 -18.40 11.71 -7.21
C ALA A 6 -18.71 11.24 -5.78
N GLU A 7 -19.74 10.44 -5.61
CA GLU A 7 -20.10 9.85 -4.31
C GLU A 7 -19.03 8.86 -3.81
N ILE A 8 -18.49 8.03 -4.71
CA ILE A 8 -17.36 7.13 -4.39
C ILE A 8 -16.14 7.91 -3.92
N LEU A 9 -15.77 8.98 -4.63
CA LEU A 9 -14.60 9.79 -4.27
C LEU A 9 -14.76 10.45 -2.89
N VAL A 10 -15.96 10.89 -2.53
CA VAL A 10 -16.23 11.43 -1.18
C VAL A 10 -16.11 10.36 -0.09
N LEU A 11 -16.52 9.12 -0.37
CA LEU A 11 -16.37 8.01 0.57
C LEU A 11 -14.91 7.59 0.71
N LEU A 12 -14.14 7.60 -0.38
CA LEU A 12 -12.70 7.33 -0.36
C LEU A 12 -11.91 8.41 0.40
N ASP A 13 -12.25 9.68 0.24
CA ASP A 13 -11.65 10.79 1.00
C ASP A 13 -11.85 10.62 2.52
N LYS A 14 -13.03 10.17 2.93
CA LYS A 14 -13.36 9.87 4.33
C LYS A 14 -12.62 8.67 4.92
N LEU A 15 -12.01 7.81 4.11
CA LEU A 15 -11.14 6.74 4.62
C LEU A 15 -9.86 7.31 5.24
N GLY A 16 -9.44 8.52 4.86
CA GLY A 16 -8.33 9.24 5.47
C GLY A 16 -8.69 10.02 6.73
N ALA A 17 -9.92 9.89 7.25
CA ALA A 17 -10.34 10.59 8.45
C ALA A 17 -9.57 10.10 9.70
N GLU A 18 -9.22 11.01 10.61
CA GLU A 18 -8.55 10.70 11.89
C GLU A 18 -9.40 9.81 12.82
N SER A 19 -10.70 9.72 12.55
CA SER A 19 -11.66 8.94 13.32
C SER A 19 -11.85 7.57 12.67
N ASP A 20 -11.33 6.53 13.32
CA ASP A 20 -11.50 5.14 12.91
C ASP A 20 -12.98 4.77 12.71
N ALA A 21 -13.89 5.33 13.50
CA ALA A 21 -15.32 5.08 13.40
C ALA A 21 -15.90 5.62 12.08
N ASP A 22 -15.43 6.78 11.65
CA ASP A 22 -15.88 7.42 10.40
C ASP A 22 -15.27 6.73 9.18
N ALA A 23 -14.00 6.32 9.27
CA ALA A 23 -13.35 5.50 8.25
C ALA A 23 -14.06 4.15 8.07
N LEU A 24 -14.41 3.47 9.17
CA LEU A 24 -15.17 2.20 9.13
C LEU A 24 -16.57 2.38 8.55
N ALA A 25 -17.27 3.46 8.90
CA ALA A 25 -18.58 3.75 8.35
C ALA A 25 -18.51 4.03 6.84
N ALA A 26 -17.51 4.79 6.40
CA ALA A 26 -17.28 5.08 4.98
C ALA A 26 -16.93 3.80 4.19
N ALA A 27 -16.04 2.95 4.72
CA ALA A 27 -15.66 1.69 4.11
C ALA A 27 -16.86 0.74 3.95
N ARG A 28 -17.70 0.61 4.98
CA ARG A 28 -18.92 -0.21 4.93
C ARG A 28 -19.92 0.33 3.90
N THR A 29 -20.11 1.64 3.85
CA THR A 29 -21.00 2.29 2.89
C THR A 29 -20.53 2.04 1.46
N LEU A 30 -19.23 2.16 1.21
CA LEU A 30 -18.63 1.91 -0.10
C LEU A 30 -18.78 0.43 -0.52
N SER A 31 -18.49 -0.50 0.40
CA SER A 31 -18.66 -1.94 0.14
C SER A 31 -20.11 -2.32 -0.17
N GLN A 32 -21.08 -1.71 0.52
CA GLN A 32 -22.50 -1.92 0.24
C GLN A 32 -22.88 -1.37 -1.13
N ALA A 33 -22.44 -0.16 -1.47
CA ALA A 33 -22.74 0.46 -2.77
C ALA A 33 -22.21 -0.38 -3.94
N ILE A 34 -20.99 -0.90 -3.82
CA ILE A 34 -20.37 -1.79 -4.81
C ILE A 34 -21.18 -3.11 -4.95
N SER A 35 -21.58 -3.70 -3.83
CA SER A 35 -22.37 -4.94 -3.81
C SER A 35 -23.78 -4.75 -4.40
N GLU A 36 -24.44 -3.62 -4.12
CA GLU A 36 -25.76 -3.29 -4.67
C GLU A 36 -25.70 -3.02 -6.18
N ALA A 37 -24.54 -2.63 -6.70
CA ALA A 37 -24.30 -2.48 -8.13
C ALA A 37 -23.88 -3.77 -8.83
N ASP A 38 -23.71 -4.89 -8.09
CA ASP A 38 -23.20 -6.17 -8.59
C ASP A 38 -21.83 -6.03 -9.29
N LEU A 39 -21.01 -5.10 -8.78
CA LEU A 39 -19.66 -4.81 -9.27
C LEU A 39 -18.61 -5.35 -8.31
N SER A 40 -17.43 -5.66 -8.82
CA SER A 40 -16.23 -5.94 -8.02
C SER A 40 -15.24 -4.77 -8.03
N TRP A 41 -14.23 -4.81 -7.17
CA TRP A 41 -13.14 -3.83 -7.19
C TRP A 41 -12.35 -3.87 -8.48
N ASP A 42 -12.17 -5.06 -9.06
CA ASP A 42 -11.50 -5.22 -10.35
C ASP A 42 -12.28 -4.51 -11.47
N ASP A 43 -13.61 -4.58 -11.45
CA ASP A 43 -14.47 -3.89 -12.44
C ASP A 43 -14.38 -2.36 -12.34
N LEU A 44 -14.06 -1.82 -11.16
CA LEU A 44 -13.94 -0.39 -10.92
C LEU A 44 -12.53 0.15 -11.20
N LEU A 45 -11.51 -0.71 -11.11
CA LEU A 45 -10.09 -0.34 -11.23
C LEU A 45 -9.49 -0.70 -12.59
N LEU A 46 -10.18 -1.49 -13.42
CA LEU A 46 -9.75 -1.77 -14.78
C LEU A 46 -9.75 -0.48 -15.63
N PRO A 47 -8.61 -0.11 -16.25
CA PRO A 47 -8.60 0.90 -17.29
C PRO A 47 -9.51 0.43 -18.43
N PRO A 48 -10.26 1.34 -19.09
CA PRO A 48 -11.24 0.97 -20.11
C PRO A 48 -10.66 0.26 -21.36
N ASP A 49 -9.34 0.14 -21.50
CA ASP A 49 -8.68 -0.34 -22.72
C ASP A 49 -7.52 -1.34 -22.44
N MET A 50 -7.77 -2.42 -21.70
CA MET A 50 -6.80 -3.51 -21.47
C MET A 50 -7.13 -4.78 -22.30
N ASP A 51 -7.80 -4.64 -23.44
CA ASP A 51 -8.04 -5.76 -24.37
C ASP A 51 -6.85 -6.03 -25.34
N ASP A 52 -5.77 -5.24 -25.28
CA ASP A 52 -4.58 -5.46 -26.11
C ASP A 52 -3.30 -5.37 -25.25
N PRO A 53 -2.51 -6.45 -25.09
CA PRO A 53 -1.23 -6.37 -24.41
C PRO A 53 -0.26 -5.50 -25.23
N PRO A 54 0.49 -4.57 -24.61
CA PRO A 54 1.48 -3.79 -25.35
C PRO A 54 2.55 -4.73 -25.91
N SER A 55 2.62 -4.82 -27.25
CA SER A 55 3.76 -5.44 -27.92
C SER A 55 4.98 -4.56 -27.73
N PHE A 56 6.04 -5.11 -27.12
CA PHE A 56 7.30 -4.42 -26.80
C PHE A 56 8.18 -4.10 -28.04
N GLU A 57 7.66 -4.18 -29.27
CA GLU A 57 8.46 -4.06 -30.51
C GLU A 57 8.47 -2.68 -31.18
N ASP A 58 7.80 -1.65 -30.64
CA ASP A 58 7.74 -0.31 -31.26
C ASP A 58 8.36 0.82 -30.41
N VAL A 59 9.53 0.59 -29.81
CA VAL A 59 10.38 1.69 -29.29
C VAL A 59 11.63 1.83 -30.16
N ALA A 60 11.41 2.20 -31.42
CA ALA A 60 12.46 2.68 -32.32
C ALA A 60 12.30 4.20 -32.49
N GLY A 61 13.00 4.98 -31.67
CA GLY A 61 13.10 6.43 -31.89
C GLY A 61 13.38 7.25 -30.64
N TYR A 62 14.57 7.09 -30.04
CA TYR A 62 15.13 8.15 -29.19
C TYR A 62 15.91 9.12 -30.09
N PRO A 63 15.49 10.38 -30.26
CA PRO A 63 16.43 11.43 -30.64
C PRO A 63 17.30 11.76 -29.41
N GLU A 64 18.62 11.61 -29.56
CA GLU A 64 19.59 12.29 -28.71
C GLU A 64 19.43 13.80 -28.92
N ASP A 65 19.01 14.53 -27.89
CA ASP A 65 19.27 15.96 -27.79
C ASP A 65 19.47 16.31 -26.31
N ASP A 66 20.74 16.54 -25.97
CA ASP A 66 21.20 17.21 -24.77
C ASP A 66 20.65 18.65 -24.73
N GLU A 67 19.91 19.04 -23.69
CA GLU A 67 20.03 20.40 -23.13
C GLU A 67 19.35 20.49 -21.75
N ASP A 68 20.19 20.60 -20.72
CA ASP A 68 20.00 21.33 -19.46
C ASP A 68 18.58 21.40 -18.86
N GLY A 69 18.13 20.26 -18.31
CA GLY A 69 17.17 20.26 -17.22
C GLY A 69 17.93 20.25 -15.90
N VAL A 70 17.99 21.39 -15.21
CA VAL A 70 18.28 21.41 -13.77
C VAL A 70 17.33 20.42 -13.13
N TYR A 71 17.86 19.27 -12.69
CA TYR A 71 17.16 18.38 -11.79
C TYR A 71 16.93 19.20 -10.53
N ASP A 72 15.72 19.74 -10.40
CA ASP A 72 15.22 20.18 -9.12
C ASP A 72 15.15 18.90 -8.28
N GLU A 73 16.18 18.70 -7.47
CA GLU A 73 16.34 17.63 -6.51
C GLU A 73 15.41 17.92 -5.32
N ASP A 74 14.12 18.16 -5.61
CA ASP A 74 13.02 18.03 -4.67
C ASP A 74 12.33 16.70 -4.99
N ALA A 75 13.14 15.63 -4.97
CA ALA A 75 12.62 14.38 -4.45
C ALA A 75 12.22 14.71 -3.01
N ASP A 76 10.93 14.96 -2.79
CA ASP A 76 10.27 14.79 -1.50
C ASP A 76 10.49 13.33 -1.07
N GLU A 77 11.71 13.04 -0.65
CA GLU A 77 12.03 12.05 0.35
C GLU A 77 11.22 12.52 1.57
N VAL A 78 9.96 12.09 1.60
CA VAL A 78 9.15 12.09 2.81
C VAL A 78 9.88 11.19 3.78
N ALA A 79 10.92 11.75 4.40
CA ALA A 79 11.47 11.26 5.63
C ALA A 79 10.27 11.20 6.56
N ASP A 80 9.79 9.97 6.74
CA ASP A 80 8.76 9.57 7.67
C ASP A 80 9.33 9.86 9.06
N THR A 81 9.31 11.15 9.42
CA THR A 81 9.93 11.75 10.60
C THR A 81 9.10 11.50 11.84
N GLY A 82 8.15 10.56 11.79
CA GLY A 82 7.52 10.05 12.99
C GLY A 82 8.54 9.23 13.78
N GLU A 83 8.61 9.49 15.09
CA GLU A 83 9.48 8.76 15.99
C GLU A 83 9.15 7.27 15.91
N LEU A 84 10.04 6.50 15.28
CA LEU A 84 10.05 5.04 15.41
C LEU A 84 10.09 4.77 16.92
N GLY A 85 9.05 4.09 17.42
CA GLY A 85 8.88 3.85 18.85
C GLY A 85 9.92 2.87 19.39
N ASP A 86 9.50 1.97 20.28
CA ASP A 86 10.41 0.96 20.80
C ASP A 86 10.75 -0.10 19.72
N LEU A 87 11.86 0.10 19.01
CA LEU A 87 12.42 -0.86 18.04
C LEU A 87 12.70 -2.24 18.68
N GLY A 88 12.94 -2.28 20.00
CA GLY A 88 13.09 -3.54 20.73
C GLY A 88 11.78 -4.31 20.84
N GLU A 89 10.66 -3.60 21.00
CA GLU A 89 9.32 -4.20 20.97
C GLU A 89 8.97 -4.69 19.56
N ASP A 90 9.32 -3.93 18.52
CA ASP A 90 9.07 -4.33 17.12
C ASP A 90 9.91 -5.57 16.74
N HIS A 91 11.17 -5.66 17.17
CA HIS A 91 11.99 -6.86 17.01
C HIS A 91 11.42 -8.07 17.79
N ALA A 92 10.90 -7.86 19.00
CA ALA A 92 10.25 -8.93 19.76
C ALA A 92 8.96 -9.40 19.07
N ARG A 93 8.20 -8.50 18.44
CA ARG A 93 7.02 -8.81 17.63
C ARG A 93 7.40 -9.66 16.41
N LEU A 94 8.43 -9.26 15.67
CA LEU A 94 8.96 -10.02 14.53
C LEU A 94 9.25 -11.49 14.90
N LYS A 95 9.95 -11.72 16.02
CA LYS A 95 10.26 -13.07 16.50
C LYS A 95 9.02 -13.88 16.86
N ARG A 96 8.03 -13.26 17.51
CA ARG A 96 6.76 -13.93 17.84
C ARG A 96 6.02 -14.36 16.58
N ILE A 97 5.98 -13.51 15.57
CA ILE A 97 5.31 -13.83 14.30
C ILE A 97 6.08 -14.95 13.59
N LEU A 98 7.41 -14.86 13.47
CA LEU A 98 8.25 -15.87 12.83
C LEU A 98 8.15 -17.27 13.45
N ASP A 99 7.91 -17.36 14.76
CA ASP A 99 7.71 -18.64 15.47
C ASP A 99 6.39 -19.35 15.08
N ILE A 100 5.48 -18.67 14.36
CA ILE A 100 4.22 -19.25 13.91
C ILE A 100 4.46 -20.15 12.70
N SER A 101 4.31 -21.46 12.91
CA SER A 101 4.55 -22.49 11.87
C SER A 101 3.55 -22.50 10.70
N THR A 102 2.43 -21.76 10.81
CA THR A 102 1.39 -21.68 9.75
C THR A 102 1.64 -20.59 8.73
N LEU A 103 2.73 -19.83 8.86
CA LEU A 103 3.10 -18.80 7.88
C LEU A 103 3.45 -19.40 6.52
N SER A 104 3.09 -18.69 5.45
CA SER A 104 3.56 -19.02 4.10
C SER A 104 5.07 -18.76 3.98
N ALA A 105 5.70 -19.37 2.98
CA ALA A 105 7.11 -19.13 2.70
C ALA A 105 7.37 -17.65 2.34
N GLU A 106 6.48 -17.05 1.56
CA GLU A 106 6.53 -15.64 1.14
C GLU A 106 6.49 -14.70 2.35
N THR A 107 5.48 -14.84 3.23
CA THR A 107 5.40 -13.99 4.43
C THR A 107 6.58 -14.19 5.38
N ARG A 108 7.18 -15.39 5.41
CA ARG A 108 8.40 -15.62 6.19
C ARG A 108 9.59 -14.88 5.60
N GLU A 109 9.72 -14.83 4.28
CA GLU A 109 10.77 -14.10 3.58
C GLU A 109 10.64 -12.60 3.84
N ASP A 110 9.44 -12.04 3.69
CA ASP A 110 9.14 -10.63 4.02
C ASP A 110 9.56 -10.26 5.46
N LEU A 111 9.26 -11.14 6.43
CA LEU A 111 9.63 -10.90 7.83
C LEU A 111 11.14 -10.95 8.07
N ILE A 112 11.88 -11.74 7.30
CA ILE A 112 13.35 -11.79 7.36
C ILE A 112 13.92 -10.50 6.77
N GLU A 113 13.38 -10.01 5.66
CA GLU A 113 13.77 -8.72 5.08
C GLU A 113 13.53 -7.55 6.05
N LEU A 114 12.39 -7.57 6.76
CA LEU A 114 12.09 -6.60 7.80
C LEU A 114 13.04 -6.69 9.01
N GLU A 115 13.48 -7.90 9.40
CA GLU A 115 14.49 -8.07 10.45
C GLU A 115 15.84 -7.46 10.03
N ASP A 116 16.22 -7.63 8.77
CA ASP A 116 17.45 -7.05 8.22
C ASP A 116 17.33 -5.53 8.07
N ALA A 117 16.18 -4.99 7.69
CA ALA A 117 15.92 -3.54 7.68
C ALA A 117 16.04 -2.93 9.09
N LEU A 118 15.52 -3.62 10.11
CA LEU A 118 15.62 -3.20 11.51
C LEU A 118 17.05 -3.23 12.03
N ARG A 119 17.88 -4.16 11.54
CA ARG A 119 19.32 -4.21 11.85
C ARG A 119 20.11 -3.10 11.14
N GLN A 120 19.73 -2.77 9.92
CA GLN A 120 20.38 -1.72 9.11
C GLN A 120 19.92 -0.31 9.50
N GLY A 121 18.85 -0.19 10.29
CA GLY A 121 18.26 1.08 10.68
C GLY A 121 17.38 1.69 9.58
N GLU A 122 17.01 0.91 8.58
CA GLU A 122 16.13 1.28 7.45
C GLU A 122 14.65 0.97 7.74
N PHE A 123 14.35 0.51 8.95
CA PHE A 123 12.99 0.17 9.37
C PHE A 123 12.12 1.42 9.51
N THR A 124 10.97 1.42 8.86
CA THR A 124 10.06 2.57 8.73
C THR A 124 8.80 2.42 9.59
N LEU A 125 7.98 3.48 9.74
CA LEU A 125 6.69 3.34 10.42
C LEU A 125 5.72 2.50 9.61
N SER A 126 5.87 2.46 8.28
CA SER A 126 5.11 1.59 7.39
C SER A 126 5.35 0.12 7.73
N ASP A 127 6.61 -0.26 7.93
CA ASP A 127 6.99 -1.62 8.33
C ASP A 127 6.40 -1.97 9.70
N ARG A 128 6.44 -1.03 10.64
CA ARG A 128 5.84 -1.19 11.96
C ARG A 128 4.34 -1.42 11.89
N ARG A 129 3.62 -0.62 11.08
CA ARG A 129 2.18 -0.77 10.87
C ARG A 129 1.85 -2.13 10.25
N TYR A 130 2.65 -2.57 9.29
CA TYR A 130 2.51 -3.90 8.69
C TYR A 130 2.66 -5.00 9.74
N LEU A 131 3.69 -4.95 10.59
CA LEU A 131 3.88 -5.94 11.67
C LEU A 131 2.72 -5.97 12.67
N ILE A 132 2.19 -4.82 13.06
CA ILE A 132 1.04 -4.72 13.98
C ILE A 132 -0.20 -5.37 13.35
N ALA A 133 -0.51 -5.00 12.10
CA ALA A 133 -1.66 -5.55 11.38
C ALA A 133 -1.54 -7.07 11.17
N LEU A 134 -0.33 -7.55 10.91
CA LEU A 134 -0.05 -8.98 10.77
C LEU A 134 -0.20 -9.74 12.09
N GLU A 135 0.30 -9.19 13.20
CA GLU A 135 0.13 -9.78 14.54
C GLU A 135 -1.36 -9.89 14.92
N ASP A 136 -2.15 -8.84 14.68
CA ASP A 136 -3.59 -8.81 14.96
C ASP A 136 -4.37 -9.85 14.14
N ARG A 137 -3.95 -10.12 12.90
CA ARG A 137 -4.58 -11.12 12.03
C ARG A 137 -4.28 -12.56 12.45
N LEU A 138 -3.11 -12.78 13.07
CA LEU A 138 -2.65 -14.11 13.48
C LEU A 138 -3.11 -14.51 14.88
N ARG A 139 -3.78 -13.60 15.60
CA ARG A 139 -4.32 -13.79 16.94
C ARG A 139 -5.76 -14.32 16.93
#